data_AF-A0A924VEY6-F1
#
_entry.id   AF-A0A924VEY6-F1
#
_cell.length_a   1.000
_cell.length_b   1.000
_cell.length_c   1.000
_cell.angle_alpha   90.00
_cell.angle_beta   90.00
_cell.angle_gamma   90.00
#
_symmetry.space_group_name_H-M   'P 1'
#
loop_
_entity.id
_entity.type
_entity.pdbx_description
1 polymer ?
#
loop_
_entity_poly.entity_id
_entity_poly.type
_entity_poly.pdbx_seq_one_letter_code
_entity_poly.pdbx_strand_id
1 'polypeptide(L)'
;MHKFILLFSTISGALSVAIGAFGAHKLKDYLLAIQRTETFETAVRYQFYHTLALLAVGIVYFQHQNKWLDWASYGFTAGIIIFSGSLYILCATNVGKWGAVTPIGGLALIAGWVCLAIGLYKTVS
;
A
#
# COMPACT_ATOMS: atom_id res chain seq x y z
N MET A 1 7.15 -17.11 -4.52
CA MET A 1 6.50 -15.82 -4.24
C MET A 1 7.38 -14.82 -3.50
N HIS A 2 8.21 -15.25 -2.55
CA HIS A 2 9.11 -14.37 -1.76
C HIS A 2 9.91 -13.32 -2.56
N LYS A 3 10.62 -13.70 -3.64
CA LYS A 3 11.45 -12.75 -4.42
C LYS A 3 10.63 -11.61 -5.01
N PHE A 4 9.45 -11.96 -5.55
CA PHE A 4 8.53 -10.99 -6.13
C PHE A 4 8.04 -10.01 -5.08
N ILE A 5 7.65 -10.50 -3.89
CA ILE A 5 7.16 -9.67 -2.79
C ILE A 5 8.25 -8.71 -2.31
N LEU A 6 9.47 -9.21 -2.09
CA LEU A 6 10.60 -8.38 -1.67
C LEU A 6 10.92 -7.30 -2.71
N LEU A 7 11.00 -7.68 -4.00
CA LEU A 7 11.26 -6.74 -5.08
C LEU A 7 10.14 -5.69 -5.21
N PHE A 8 8.88 -6.12 -5.14
CA PHE A 8 7.75 -5.19 -5.18
C PHE A 8 7.78 -4.24 -3.99
N SER A 9 8.06 -4.74 -2.78
CA SER A 9 8.12 -3.90 -1.59
C SER A 9 9.24 -2.85 -1.65
N THR A 10 10.43 -3.20 -2.13
CA THR A 10 11.52 -2.23 -2.25
C THR A 10 11.24 -1.18 -3.32
N ILE A 11 10.71 -1.58 -4.48
CA ILE A 11 10.30 -0.65 -5.54
C ILE A 11 9.16 0.25 -5.05
N SER A 12 8.15 -0.34 -4.41
CA SER A 12 7.00 0.39 -3.87
C SER A 12 7.43 1.40 -2.80
N GLY A 13 8.44 1.07 -1.98
CA GLY A 13 8.99 1.98 -0.97
C GLY A 13 9.70 3.17 -1.61
N ALA A 14 10.55 2.90 -2.60
CA ALA A 14 11.21 3.95 -3.39
C ALA A 14 10.18 4.86 -4.08
N LEU A 15 9.13 4.29 -4.69
CA LEU A 15 8.05 5.04 -5.32
C LEU A 15 7.29 5.88 -4.30
N SER A 16 7.00 5.36 -3.11
CA SER A 16 6.29 6.10 -2.06
C SER A 16 7.06 7.35 -1.64
N VAL A 17 8.39 7.21 -1.44
CA VAL A 17 9.27 8.34 -1.12
C VAL A 17 9.30 9.35 -2.27
N ALA A 18 9.47 8.88 -3.51
CA ALA A 18 9.53 9.75 -4.68
C ALA A 18 8.22 10.53 -4.89
N ILE A 19 7.06 9.85 -4.82
CA ILE A 19 5.73 10.45 -4.96
C ILE A 19 5.46 11.42 -3.80
N GLY A 20 5.80 11.06 -2.57
CA GLY A 20 5.66 11.94 -1.41
C GLY A 20 6.49 13.22 -1.54
N ALA A 21 7.76 13.10 -1.91
CA ALA A 21 8.63 14.25 -2.14
C ALA A 21 8.12 15.14 -3.29
N PHE A 22 7.67 14.53 -4.40
CA PHE A 22 7.07 15.25 -5.52
C PHE A 22 5.80 16.01 -5.09
N GLY A 23 4.93 15.38 -4.31
CA GLY A 23 3.74 16.01 -3.75
C GLY A 23 4.05 17.24 -2.92
N ALA A 24 5.02 17.13 -2.01
CA ALA A 24 5.40 18.21 -1.10
C ALA A 24 6.08 19.41 -1.78
N HIS A 25 6.82 19.19 -2.88
CA HIS A 25 7.65 20.24 -3.49
C HIS A 25 7.11 20.76 -4.84
N LYS A 26 6.52 19.89 -5.66
CA LYS A 26 6.12 20.21 -7.04
C LYS A 26 4.61 20.28 -7.23
N LEU A 27 3.85 19.49 -6.46
CA LEU A 27 2.39 19.41 -6.60
C LEU A 27 1.63 20.20 -5.52
N LYS A 28 2.31 20.78 -4.54
CA LYS A 28 1.72 21.41 -3.36
C LYS A 28 0.65 22.45 -3.70
N ASP A 29 0.99 23.43 -4.53
CA ASP A 29 0.06 24.54 -4.86
C ASP A 29 -1.18 24.04 -5.61
N TYR A 30 -1.00 23.05 -6.49
CA TYR A 30 -2.10 22.40 -7.19
C TYR A 30 -3.02 21.64 -6.23
N LEU A 31 -2.45 20.82 -5.33
CA LEU A 31 -3.21 20.06 -4.33
C LEU A 31 -3.99 20.98 -3.38
N LEU A 32 -3.42 22.13 -3.02
CA LEU A 32 -4.11 23.17 -2.24
C LEU A 32 -5.30 23.75 -3.02
N ALA A 33 -5.10 24.09 -4.30
CA ALA A 33 -6.15 24.66 -5.13
C ALA A 33 -7.36 23.72 -5.30
N ILE A 34 -7.14 22.40 -5.39
CA ILE A 34 -8.22 21.41 -5.48
C ILE A 34 -8.65 20.83 -4.12
N GLN A 35 -8.10 21.32 -3.01
CA GLN A 35 -8.37 20.85 -1.64
C GLN A 35 -8.14 19.33 -1.46
N ARG A 36 -7.05 18.81 -2.01
CA ARG A 36 -6.69 17.36 -1.96
C ARG A 36 -5.37 17.05 -1.26
N THR A 37 -4.75 18.02 -0.59
CA THR A 37 -3.48 17.80 0.13
C THR A 37 -3.55 16.61 1.10
N GLU A 38 -4.55 16.58 1.98
CA GLU A 38 -4.72 15.48 2.94
C GLU A 38 -5.02 14.13 2.27
N THR A 39 -5.76 14.16 1.15
CA THR A 39 -6.07 12.96 0.37
C THR A 39 -4.79 12.37 -0.23
N PHE A 40 -3.93 13.22 -0.79
CA PHE A 40 -2.65 12.82 -1.35
C PHE A 40 -1.70 12.27 -0.27
N GLU A 41 -1.59 12.98 0.86
CA GLU A 41 -0.79 12.51 2.00
C GLU A 41 -1.28 11.16 2.54
N THR A 42 -2.59 10.94 2.59
CA THR A 42 -3.18 9.66 2.98
C THR A 42 -2.78 8.55 2.00
N ALA A 43 -2.81 8.82 0.69
CA ALA A 43 -2.39 7.86 -0.33
C ALA A 43 -0.91 7.44 -0.15
N VAL A 44 -0.01 8.43 0.04
CA VAL A 44 1.41 8.20 0.29
C VAL A 44 1.64 7.41 1.57
N ARG A 45 0.99 7.82 2.67
CA ARG A 45 1.14 7.20 3.98
C ARG A 45 0.69 5.73 3.98
N TYR A 46 -0.47 5.43 3.38
CA TYR A 46 -0.98 4.07 3.28
C TYR A 46 -0.12 3.19 2.37
N GLN A 47 0.41 3.74 1.26
CA GLN A 47 1.39 3.01 0.45
C GLN A 47 2.58 2.65 1.32
N PHE A 48 3.21 3.63 1.98
CA PHE A 48 4.44 3.41 2.74
C PHE A 48 4.27 2.38 3.86
N TYR A 49 3.22 2.50 4.69
CA TYR A 49 2.99 1.57 5.80
C TYR A 49 2.75 0.14 5.33
N HIS A 50 1.97 -0.06 4.28
CA HIS A 50 1.69 -1.40 3.79
C HIS A 50 2.83 -1.97 2.94
N THR A 51 3.66 -1.12 2.34
CA THR A 51 4.94 -1.53 1.77
C THR A 51 5.87 -2.09 2.85
N LEU A 52 6.00 -1.42 4.00
CA LEU A 52 6.81 -1.91 5.11
C LEU A 52 6.25 -3.22 5.68
N ALA A 53 4.93 -3.32 5.82
CA ALA A 53 4.27 -4.57 6.22
C ALA A 53 4.57 -5.70 5.23
N LEU A 54 4.48 -5.43 3.92
CA LEU A 54 4.77 -6.39 2.86
C LEU A 54 6.24 -6.82 2.84
N LEU A 55 7.17 -5.90 3.08
CA LEU A 55 8.59 -6.20 3.26
C LEU A 55 8.79 -7.15 4.46
N ALA A 56 8.14 -6.88 5.59
CA ALA A 56 8.18 -7.75 6.77
C ALA A 56 7.60 -9.15 6.47
N VAL A 57 6.49 -9.25 5.71
CA VAL A 57 5.97 -10.54 5.23
C VAL A 57 7.03 -11.28 4.42
N GLY A 58 7.71 -10.61 3.48
CA GLY A 58 8.76 -11.20 2.67
C GLY A 58 9.94 -11.73 3.49
N ILE A 59 10.32 -11.04 4.59
CA ILE A 59 11.38 -11.48 5.51
C ILE A 59 10.96 -12.73 6.28
N VAL A 60 9.75 -12.74 6.84
CA VAL A 60 9.23 -13.92 7.58
C VAL A 60 9.08 -15.13 6.66
N TYR A 61 8.65 -14.89 5.41
CA TYR A 61 8.49 -15.92 4.39
C TYR A 61 9.79 -16.71 4.13
N PHE A 62 10.96 -16.08 4.32
CA PHE A 62 12.25 -16.73 4.13
C PHE A 62 12.44 -17.93 5.06
N GLN A 63 11.94 -17.83 6.30
CA GLN A 63 12.09 -18.88 7.31
C GLN A 63 10.86 -19.79 7.38
N HIS A 64 9.67 -19.25 7.15
CA HIS A 64 8.43 -19.99 7.32
C HIS A 64 7.46 -19.69 6.18
N GLN A 65 7.20 -20.72 5.37
CA GLN A 65 6.26 -20.62 4.26
C GLN A 65 4.91 -21.18 4.68
N ASN A 66 3.87 -20.37 4.56
CA ASN A 66 2.50 -20.83 4.75
C ASN A 66 1.52 -20.00 3.91
N LYS A 67 0.37 -20.62 3.59
CA LYS A 67 -0.66 -20.02 2.74
C LYS A 67 -1.21 -18.69 3.25
N TRP A 68 -1.12 -18.40 4.55
CA TRP A 68 -1.64 -17.15 5.11
C TRP A 68 -0.69 -15.98 4.84
N LEU A 69 0.62 -16.23 4.80
CA LEU A 69 1.59 -15.23 4.35
C LEU A 69 1.44 -14.94 2.85
N ASP A 70 1.03 -15.93 2.05
CA ASP A 70 0.67 -15.73 0.65
C ASP A 70 -0.52 -14.77 0.51
N TRP A 71 -1.61 -15.06 1.23
CA TRP A 71 -2.80 -14.21 1.23
C TRP A 71 -2.54 -12.82 1.80
N ALA A 72 -1.70 -12.69 2.83
CA ALA A 72 -1.26 -11.40 3.36
C ALA A 72 -0.57 -10.58 2.27
N SER A 73 0.33 -11.22 1.51
CA SER A 73 1.08 -10.59 0.44
C SER A 73 0.18 -10.11 -0.69
N TYR A 74 -0.81 -10.92 -1.11
CA TYR A 74 -1.79 -10.52 -2.11
C TYR A 74 -2.66 -9.37 -1.62
N GLY A 75 -3.14 -9.43 -0.38
CA GLY A 75 -3.97 -8.39 0.23
C GLY A 75 -3.26 -7.04 0.28
N PHE A 76 -2.01 -7.00 0.76
CA PHE A 76 -1.22 -5.76 0.77
C PHE A 76 -0.89 -5.27 -0.64
N THR A 77 -0.47 -6.13 -1.55
CA THR A 77 -0.11 -5.72 -2.93
C THR A 77 -1.32 -5.13 -3.65
N ALA A 78 -2.45 -5.86 -3.66
CA ALA A 78 -3.69 -5.37 -4.28
C ALA A 78 -4.19 -4.11 -3.57
N GLY A 79 -4.15 -4.10 -2.24
CA GLY A 79 -4.55 -2.96 -1.43
C GLY A 79 -3.73 -1.70 -1.71
N ILE A 80 -2.40 -1.78 -1.81
CA ILE A 80 -1.54 -0.65 -2.19
C ILE A 80 -1.92 -0.11 -3.57
N ILE A 81 -2.05 -1.00 -4.56
CA ILE A 81 -2.34 -0.61 -5.95
C ILE A 81 -3.73 0.05 -6.04
N ILE A 82 -4.75 -0.54 -5.42
CA ILE A 82 -6.14 -0.07 -5.52
C ILE A 82 -6.37 1.14 -4.62
N PHE A 83 -6.00 1.07 -3.33
CA PHE A 83 -6.23 2.13 -2.36
C PHE A 83 -5.40 3.37 -2.71
N SER A 84 -4.06 3.26 -2.68
CA SER A 84 -3.19 4.42 -2.91
C SER A 84 -3.23 4.85 -4.37
N GLY A 85 -3.25 3.91 -5.31
CA GLY A 85 -3.36 4.24 -6.73
C GLY A 85 -4.63 5.01 -7.08
N SER A 86 -5.79 4.59 -6.57
CA SER A 86 -7.04 5.33 -6.81
C SER A 86 -7.00 6.75 -6.24
N LEU A 87 -6.43 6.93 -5.04
CA LEU A 87 -6.28 8.26 -4.44
C LEU A 87 -5.27 9.13 -5.18
N TYR A 88 -4.18 8.58 -5.72
CA TYR A 88 -3.27 9.32 -6.58
C TYR A 88 -3.95 9.79 -7.87
N ILE A 89 -4.72 8.91 -8.52
CA ILE A 89 -5.46 9.27 -9.74
C ILE A 89 -6.53 10.33 -9.40
N LEU A 90 -7.24 10.18 -8.28
CA LEU A 90 -8.16 11.20 -7.76
C LEU A 90 -7.47 12.55 -7.61
N CYS A 91 -6.29 12.58 -6.97
CA CYS A 91 -5.55 13.82 -6.76
C CYS A 91 -5.02 14.41 -8.07
N ALA A 92 -4.58 13.58 -9.02
CA ALA A 92 -4.03 14.05 -10.30
C ALA A 92 -5.11 14.55 -11.29
N THR A 93 -6.31 13.98 -11.24
CA THR A 93 -7.39 14.27 -12.21
C THR A 93 -8.51 15.11 -11.62
N ASN A 94 -8.59 15.23 -10.29
CA ASN A 94 -9.71 15.78 -9.53
C ASN A 94 -11.08 15.11 -9.84
N VAL A 95 -11.08 13.88 -10.38
CA VAL A 95 -12.30 13.14 -10.70
C VAL A 95 -12.75 12.32 -9.49
N GLY A 96 -13.81 12.78 -8.81
CA GLY A 96 -14.31 12.19 -7.56
C GLY A 96 -14.65 10.70 -7.60
N LYS A 97 -14.98 10.14 -8.78
CA LYS A 97 -15.33 8.71 -8.95
C LYS A 97 -14.23 7.76 -8.49
N TRP A 98 -12.96 8.16 -8.58
CA TRP A 98 -11.83 7.35 -8.13
C TRP A 98 -11.86 7.10 -6.62
N GLY A 99 -12.42 8.03 -5.83
CA GLY A 99 -12.59 7.84 -4.38
C GLY A 99 -13.55 6.70 -4.02
N ALA A 100 -14.49 6.33 -4.91
CA ALA A 100 -15.41 5.21 -4.68
C ALA A 100 -14.72 3.84 -4.84
N VAL A 101 -13.55 3.79 -5.48
CA VAL A 101 -12.75 2.56 -5.64
C VAL A 101 -11.90 2.28 -4.40
N THR A 102 -11.54 3.33 -3.66
CA THR A 102 -10.67 3.26 -2.48
C THR A 102 -11.12 2.27 -1.40
N PRO A 103 -12.43 2.13 -1.06
CA PRO A 103 -12.89 1.15 -0.07
C PRO A 103 -12.54 -0.30 -0.41
N ILE A 104 -12.51 -0.67 -1.70
CA ILE A 104 -12.15 -2.03 -2.14
C ILE A 104 -10.67 -2.31 -1.79
N GLY A 105 -9.80 -1.33 -2.03
CA GLY A 105 -8.40 -1.41 -1.62
C GLY A 105 -8.25 -1.48 -0.11
N GLY A 106 -9.06 -0.71 0.63
CA GLY A 106 -9.07 -0.72 2.10
C GLY A 106 -9.42 -2.10 2.68
N LEU A 107 -10.43 -2.78 2.11
CA LEU A 107 -10.78 -4.14 2.49
C LEU A 107 -9.63 -5.13 2.20
N ALA A 108 -8.94 -4.99 1.08
CA ALA A 108 -7.77 -5.81 0.76
C ALA A 108 -6.62 -5.60 1.76
N LEU A 109 -6.37 -4.36 2.18
CA LEU A 109 -5.38 -4.04 3.22
C LEU A 109 -5.74 -4.65 4.57
N ILE A 110 -7.01 -4.57 4.98
CA ILE A 110 -7.51 -5.19 6.21
C ILE A 110 -7.33 -6.71 6.15
N ALA A 111 -7.76 -7.35 5.05
CA ALA A 111 -7.57 -8.78 4.85
C ALA A 111 -6.08 -9.17 4.89
N GLY A 112 -5.21 -8.33 4.33
CA GLY A 112 -3.76 -8.49 4.40
C GLY A 112 -3.24 -8.60 5.84
N TRP A 113 -3.63 -7.66 6.72
CA TRP A 113 -3.26 -7.69 8.13
C TRP A 113 -3.82 -8.90 8.88
N VAL A 114 -5.08 -9.25 8.66
CA VAL A 114 -5.70 -10.42 9.28
C VAL A 114 -4.96 -11.71 8.88
N CYS A 115 -4.64 -11.86 7.60
CA CYS A 115 -3.88 -13.00 7.10
C CYS A 115 -2.46 -13.03 7.67
N LEU A 116 -1.80 -11.88 7.79
CA LEU A 116 -0.48 -11.80 8.43
C LEU A 116 -0.54 -12.26 9.89
N ALA A 117 -1.53 -11.81 10.66
CA ALA A 117 -1.70 -12.22 12.04
C ALA A 117 -1.89 -13.74 12.18
N ILE A 118 -2.76 -14.34 11.35
CA ILE A 118 -2.98 -15.79 11.33
C ILE A 118 -1.71 -16.54 10.90
N GLY A 119 -1.00 -16.03 9.89
CA GLY A 119 0.23 -16.61 9.39
C GLY A 119 1.33 -16.62 10.44
N LEU A 120 1.51 -15.53 11.17
CA LEU A 120 2.48 -15.43 12.25
C LEU A 120 2.12 -16.34 13.43
N TYR A 121 0.85 -16.37 13.84
CA TYR A 121 0.40 -17.27 14.90
C TYR A 121 0.75 -18.72 14.58
N LYS A 122 0.49 -19.18 13.34
CA LYS A 122 0.79 -20.54 12.89
C LYS A 122 2.28 -20.84 12.68
N THR A 123 3.12 -19.81 12.63
CA THR A 123 4.57 -19.94 12.49
C THR A 123 5.26 -20.01 13.84
N VAL A 124 4.74 -19.31 14.85
CA VAL A 124 5.34 -19.21 16.19
C VAL A 124 4.78 -20.26 17.16
N SER A 125 3.60 -20.84 16.86
CA SER A 125 3.01 -21.96 17.61
C SER A 125 3.51 -23.30 17.09
#